data_AF-A0A522F2D2-F1
#
_entry.id   AF-A0A522F2D2-F1
#
_cell.length_a   1.000
_cell.length_b   1.000
_cell.length_c   1.000
_cell.angle_alpha   90.00
_cell.angle_beta   90.00
_cell.angle_gamma   90.00
#
_symmetry.space_group_name_H-M   'P 1'
#
loop_
_entity.id
_entity.type
_entity.pdbx_description
1 polymer ?
#
loop_
_entity_poly.entity_id
_entity_poly.type
_entity_poly.pdbx_seq_one_letter_code
_entity_poly.pdbx_strand_id
1 'polypeptide(L)'
;MRKKTSFLLVVFLLLFQIGRGNNVSITNVTVPDNLHIQFDIAWDNSWYISGSNWDAVWIFIKAQDCAGTTTWDHRNLSVTPADHTVSGGTGLFVEVAATDGKGVFVRRNSNGTGTQTGTINIRFSAAVPAFATTNFHVFGIEMVWVPQASFTAGDGSTLSTQSAASFGSNNSTPRPVVSEALMAQDWLRNDKAGDGAITAHPQIPATFPKGYDAFYCMKYEISQQQYVAFLNDLTLSQQGNRTAQPPTAAAGTLAMTSAGNQNRNSIVIKTSSAAGVPAVYDNDLNGDATYGDGANIACNYLSWDDLISYLDWSALRPMSELEFEKASRGITGSLLTEFPWGNTTILQAISTALTNGGAINEVSTASGNGLCAYGAGASTTIGPLRCGFAATASTVRTTAGGSYYGIMDLGGNVWEQTVNAGYYTNPRQPSGGFLFTGSLGDGTIDGFGNCTDATWGTSTYAVVRGGNWEYALKMVQVSDRSYINSVAENAGRTRRTGGRGIRKP
;
A
#
# COMPACT_ATOMS: atom_id res chain seq x y z
N MET A 1 52.08 -11.25 49.71
CA MET A 1 51.42 -11.46 48.39
C MET A 1 50.03 -12.02 48.61
N ARG A 2 48.98 -11.18 48.54
CA ARG A 2 47.58 -11.63 48.46
C ARG A 2 46.98 -10.95 47.22
N LYS A 3 46.67 -11.77 46.19
CA LYS A 3 46.04 -11.32 44.94
C LYS A 3 44.60 -10.90 45.24
N LYS A 4 44.24 -9.66 44.89
CA LYS A 4 42.84 -9.22 44.79
C LYS A 4 42.39 -9.46 43.35
N THR A 5 41.46 -10.38 43.15
CA THR A 5 40.79 -10.62 41.87
C THR A 5 39.55 -9.73 41.83
N SER A 6 39.57 -8.66 41.03
CA SER A 6 38.36 -7.90 40.69
C SER A 6 37.64 -8.59 39.54
N PHE A 7 36.39 -8.96 39.76
CA PHE A 7 35.50 -9.52 38.75
C PHE A 7 34.89 -8.36 37.95
N LEU A 8 35.17 -8.28 36.65
CA LEU A 8 34.57 -7.31 35.73
C LEU A 8 33.20 -7.88 35.29
N LEU A 9 32.12 -7.30 35.80
CA LEU A 9 30.75 -7.60 35.38
C LEU A 9 30.50 -6.95 34.01
N VAL A 10 30.62 -7.72 32.94
CA VAL A 10 30.21 -7.29 31.60
C VAL A 10 28.68 -7.44 31.53
N VAL A 11 27.99 -6.33 31.68
CA VAL A 11 26.55 -6.24 31.42
C VAL A 11 26.35 -6.26 29.90
N PHE A 12 25.87 -7.38 29.38
CA PHE A 12 25.33 -7.45 28.02
C PHE A 12 24.06 -6.58 27.97
N LEU A 13 24.13 -5.43 27.30
CA LEU A 13 22.94 -4.71 26.87
C LEU A 13 22.22 -5.58 25.82
N LEU A 14 21.17 -6.27 26.26
CA LEU A 14 20.15 -6.81 25.36
C LEU A 14 19.42 -5.61 24.74
N LEU A 15 19.79 -5.26 23.50
CA LEU A 15 19.00 -4.39 22.65
C LEU A 15 17.68 -5.11 22.35
N PHE A 16 16.61 -4.71 23.05
CA PHE A 16 15.26 -5.10 22.68
C PHE A 16 14.94 -4.44 21.33
N GLN A 17 14.92 -5.25 20.28
CA GLN A 17 14.42 -4.89 18.95
C GLN A 17 12.90 -4.66 19.07
N ILE A 18 12.49 -3.40 19.13
CA ILE A 18 11.08 -3.01 19.02
C ILE A 18 10.73 -3.11 17.54
N GLY A 19 10.07 -4.19 17.13
CA GLY A 19 9.54 -4.32 15.76
C GLY A 19 8.59 -3.17 15.44
N ARG A 20 8.79 -2.54 14.28
CA ARG A 20 8.02 -1.38 13.77
C ARG A 20 7.33 -1.73 12.45
N GLY A 21 6.20 -1.11 12.18
CA GLY A 21 5.54 -1.19 10.86
C GLY A 21 6.03 -0.06 9.95
N ASN A 22 6.35 -0.39 8.69
CA ASN A 22 6.87 0.50 7.67
C ASN A 22 8.22 1.15 8.06
N ASN A 23 9.29 0.36 8.01
CA ASN A 23 10.65 0.78 8.42
C ASN A 23 11.73 0.37 7.43
N VAL A 24 11.37 0.26 6.14
CA VAL A 24 12.39 0.13 5.10
C VAL A 24 13.26 1.39 5.08
N SER A 25 14.56 1.20 5.22
CA SER A 25 15.57 2.24 5.17
C SER A 25 16.51 1.92 4.02
N ILE A 26 16.73 2.92 3.16
CA ILE A 26 17.71 2.89 2.08
C ILE A 26 18.69 4.02 2.35
N THR A 27 19.97 3.68 2.47
CA THR A 27 21.04 4.62 2.82
C THR A 27 22.29 4.35 1.99
N ASN A 28 23.28 5.22 2.11
CA ASN A 28 24.59 5.05 1.45
C ASN A 28 24.48 4.79 -0.06
N VAL A 29 23.53 5.47 -0.72
CA VAL A 29 23.33 5.36 -2.16
C VAL A 29 24.56 5.91 -2.88
N THR A 30 25.19 5.06 -3.69
CA THR A 30 26.34 5.39 -4.52
C THR A 30 26.17 4.76 -5.89
N VAL A 31 26.78 5.34 -6.92
CA VAL A 31 26.74 4.83 -8.28
C VAL A 31 28.19 4.58 -8.69
N PRO A 32 28.72 3.34 -8.52
CA PRO A 32 30.15 3.08 -8.70
C PRO A 32 30.60 3.17 -10.16
N ASP A 33 29.70 2.95 -11.11
CA ASP A 33 29.92 3.08 -12.55
C ASP A 33 28.61 3.40 -13.28
N ASN A 34 28.65 3.54 -14.61
CA ASN A 34 27.48 3.93 -15.41
C ASN A 34 26.44 2.81 -15.60
N LEU A 35 26.67 1.62 -15.07
CA LEU A 35 25.80 0.45 -15.18
C LEU A 35 25.27 -0.03 -13.83
N HIS A 36 25.81 0.44 -12.70
CA HIS A 36 25.43 -0.04 -11.38
C HIS A 36 25.10 1.08 -10.41
N ILE A 37 24.18 0.78 -9.51
CA ILE A 37 23.86 1.59 -8.33
C ILE A 37 23.87 0.69 -7.10
N GLN A 38 24.54 1.15 -6.05
CA GLN A 38 24.74 0.48 -4.80
C GLN A 38 24.08 1.24 -3.66
N PHE A 39 23.49 0.54 -2.72
CA PHE A 39 22.88 1.13 -1.52
C PHE A 39 22.79 0.10 -0.39
N ASP A 40 22.74 0.58 0.84
CA ASP A 40 22.43 -0.24 2.00
C ASP A 40 20.92 -0.27 2.23
N ILE A 41 20.39 -1.45 2.53
CA ILE A 41 18.98 -1.67 2.86
C ILE A 41 18.86 -2.26 4.26
N ALA A 42 17.86 -1.80 5.01
CA ALA A 42 17.44 -2.39 6.27
C ALA A 42 15.92 -2.36 6.41
N TRP A 43 15.30 -3.41 6.94
CA TRP A 43 13.90 -3.36 7.36
C TRP A 43 13.61 -4.41 8.44
N ASP A 44 12.61 -4.13 9.27
CA ASP A 44 12.19 -4.98 10.37
C ASP A 44 11.06 -5.92 9.98
N ASN A 45 10.80 -6.91 10.86
CA ASN A 45 9.67 -7.82 10.72
C ASN A 45 9.63 -8.54 9.36
N SER A 46 10.80 -8.90 8.82
CA SER A 46 10.88 -9.73 7.62
C SER A 46 10.59 -11.18 7.96
N TRP A 47 9.89 -11.93 7.10
CA TRP A 47 9.69 -13.37 7.22
C TRP A 47 9.91 -14.07 5.89
N TYR A 48 10.34 -15.32 5.96
CA TYR A 48 10.27 -16.24 4.83
C TYR A 48 9.83 -17.59 5.34
N ILE A 49 8.75 -18.12 4.77
CA ILE A 49 8.22 -19.44 5.07
C ILE A 49 8.12 -20.19 3.74
N SER A 50 9.07 -21.09 3.51
CA SER A 50 9.13 -21.92 2.30
C SER A 50 7.80 -22.64 2.06
N GLY A 51 7.30 -22.57 0.82
CA GLY A 51 6.03 -23.17 0.41
C GLY A 51 4.77 -22.45 0.90
N SER A 52 4.89 -21.35 1.64
CA SER A 52 3.78 -20.50 2.07
C SER A 52 3.92 -19.10 1.50
N ASN A 53 4.47 -18.17 2.29
CA ASN A 53 4.64 -16.78 1.89
C ASN A 53 5.84 -16.13 2.59
N TRP A 54 6.18 -14.94 2.12
CA TRP A 54 7.29 -14.13 2.60
C TRP A 54 7.00 -12.66 2.40
N ASP A 55 7.78 -11.82 3.05
CA ASP A 55 7.87 -10.41 2.69
C ASP A 55 9.07 -10.14 1.78
N ALA A 56 9.00 -9.01 1.09
CA ALA A 56 10.05 -8.50 0.23
C ALA A 56 10.01 -6.97 0.25
N VAL A 57 11.04 -6.34 -0.29
CA VAL A 57 11.05 -4.92 -0.60
C VAL A 57 11.05 -4.76 -2.11
N TRP A 58 10.03 -4.12 -2.66
CA TRP A 58 10.03 -3.65 -4.04
C TRP A 58 10.95 -2.44 -4.17
N ILE A 59 11.96 -2.57 -5.03
CA ILE A 59 12.94 -1.52 -5.32
C ILE A 59 12.76 -1.04 -6.75
N PHE A 60 12.60 0.28 -6.92
CA PHE A 60 12.63 0.96 -8.22
C PHE A 60 13.44 2.25 -8.12
N ILE A 61 13.90 2.76 -9.27
CA ILE A 61 14.89 3.83 -9.33
C ILE A 61 14.42 4.95 -10.24
N LYS A 62 14.49 6.18 -9.74
CA LYS A 62 14.28 7.40 -10.52
C LYS A 62 15.61 8.12 -10.69
N ALA A 63 15.82 8.73 -11.84
CA ALA A 63 16.98 9.58 -12.06
C ALA A 63 16.61 10.86 -12.81
N GLN A 64 17.31 11.93 -12.45
CA GLN A 64 17.12 13.27 -13.02
C GLN A 64 18.42 13.74 -13.65
N ASP A 65 18.37 14.12 -14.92
CA ASP A 65 19.52 14.66 -15.66
C ASP A 65 19.66 16.17 -15.40
N CYS A 66 20.65 16.55 -14.61
CA CYS A 66 20.89 17.95 -14.28
C CYS A 66 21.47 18.78 -15.44
N ALA A 67 21.83 18.17 -16.57
CA ALA A 67 22.35 18.87 -17.75
C ALA A 67 21.27 19.22 -18.79
N GLY A 68 20.03 18.71 -18.64
CA GLY A 68 18.97 18.86 -19.64
C GLY A 68 17.59 19.08 -19.02
N THR A 69 16.93 17.99 -18.62
CA THR A 69 15.56 18.00 -18.08
C THR A 69 15.61 17.87 -16.56
N THR A 70 15.05 18.84 -15.84
CA THR A 70 14.89 18.76 -14.37
C THR A 70 13.79 17.77 -13.95
N THR A 71 13.45 16.79 -14.79
CA THR A 71 12.41 15.78 -14.58
C THR A 71 13.00 14.49 -14.03
N TRP A 72 12.25 13.82 -13.16
CA TRP A 72 12.60 12.51 -12.63
C TRP A 72 12.04 11.40 -13.51
N ASP A 73 12.91 10.63 -14.14
CA ASP A 73 12.54 9.55 -15.04
C ASP A 73 12.85 8.17 -14.44
N HIS A 74 12.00 7.19 -14.73
CA HIS A 74 12.21 5.82 -14.30
C HIS A 74 13.41 5.18 -15.01
N ARG A 75 14.26 4.47 -14.25
CA ARG A 75 15.39 3.72 -14.79
C ARG A 75 15.09 2.24 -14.80
N ASN A 76 15.06 1.67 -15.99
CA ASN A 76 14.93 0.23 -16.17
C ASN A 76 16.19 -0.48 -15.65
N LEU A 77 15.99 -1.64 -15.03
CA LEU A 77 17.00 -2.50 -14.45
C LEU A 77 17.21 -3.73 -15.32
N SER A 78 18.34 -4.42 -15.14
CA SER A 78 18.53 -5.72 -15.79
C SER A 78 17.41 -6.68 -15.38
N VAL A 79 16.97 -7.51 -16.33
CA VAL A 79 16.00 -8.58 -16.09
C VAL A 79 16.68 -9.90 -15.75
N THR A 80 18.02 -9.92 -15.67
CA THR A 80 18.80 -11.12 -15.36
C THR A 80 19.15 -11.13 -13.87
N PRO A 81 18.65 -12.09 -13.06
CA PRO A 81 18.92 -12.10 -11.61
C PRO A 81 20.40 -12.09 -11.24
N ALA A 82 21.24 -12.77 -12.03
CA ALA A 82 22.69 -12.85 -11.81
C ALA A 82 23.44 -11.52 -12.04
N ASP A 83 22.81 -10.53 -12.67
CA ASP A 83 23.40 -9.19 -12.86
C ASP A 83 23.31 -8.34 -11.59
N HIS A 84 22.49 -8.75 -10.62
CA HIS A 84 22.35 -8.10 -9.33
C HIS A 84 23.16 -8.85 -8.29
N THR A 85 23.79 -8.13 -7.37
CA THR A 85 24.54 -8.74 -6.28
C THR A 85 24.13 -8.19 -4.93
N VAL A 86 24.27 -9.05 -3.93
CA VAL A 86 24.09 -8.72 -2.52
C VAL A 86 25.41 -8.98 -1.83
N SER A 87 25.85 -8.04 -1.01
CA SER A 87 27.01 -8.20 -0.14
C SER A 87 26.69 -7.66 1.25
N GLY A 88 27.34 -8.18 2.29
CA GLY A 88 26.99 -7.85 3.68
C GLY A 88 25.61 -8.38 4.11
N GLY A 89 25.41 -8.58 5.41
CA GLY A 89 24.10 -8.89 5.98
C GLY A 89 23.67 -10.37 6.05
N THR A 90 22.36 -10.59 6.26
CA THR A 90 21.72 -11.84 6.75
C THR A 90 21.02 -12.67 5.67
N GLY A 91 21.67 -12.90 4.53
CA GLY A 91 21.13 -13.79 3.48
C GLY A 91 19.94 -13.18 2.73
N LEU A 92 20.22 -12.20 1.87
CA LEU A 92 19.25 -11.61 0.94
C LEU A 92 19.35 -12.23 -0.45
N PHE A 93 18.26 -12.12 -1.19
CA PHE A 93 18.12 -12.53 -2.58
C PHE A 93 17.43 -11.42 -3.35
N VAL A 94 17.98 -11.08 -4.52
CA VAL A 94 17.36 -10.17 -5.48
C VAL A 94 16.59 -11.02 -6.49
N GLU A 95 15.27 -10.91 -6.41
CA GLU A 95 14.32 -11.48 -7.36
C GLU A 95 13.99 -10.39 -8.39
N VAL A 96 14.24 -10.65 -9.66
CA VAL A 96 13.82 -9.73 -10.73
C VAL A 96 12.30 -9.78 -10.81
N ALA A 97 11.66 -8.60 -10.81
CA ALA A 97 10.22 -8.53 -10.99
C ALA A 97 9.89 -8.51 -12.47
N ALA A 98 9.22 -9.55 -12.94
CA ALA A 98 8.75 -9.73 -14.29
C ALA A 98 9.84 -9.51 -15.35
N THR A 99 9.49 -9.66 -16.61
CA THR A 99 10.40 -9.36 -17.72
C THR A 99 10.38 -7.88 -18.13
N ASP A 100 9.80 -6.98 -17.33
CA ASP A 100 9.60 -5.57 -17.70
C ASP A 100 10.76 -4.63 -17.29
N GLY A 101 11.66 -5.10 -16.41
CA GLY A 101 12.81 -4.35 -15.94
C GLY A 101 12.47 -3.12 -15.09
N LYS A 102 11.26 -2.99 -14.55
CA LYS A 102 10.85 -1.78 -13.79
C LYS A 102 11.31 -1.74 -12.33
N GLY A 103 12.00 -2.78 -11.88
CA GLY A 103 12.47 -2.88 -10.52
C GLY A 103 12.80 -4.31 -10.14
N VAL A 104 13.15 -4.52 -8.87
CA VAL A 104 13.43 -5.84 -8.30
C VAL A 104 12.76 -6.00 -6.93
N PHE A 105 12.46 -7.23 -6.55
CA PHE A 105 12.11 -7.57 -5.18
C PHE A 105 13.36 -8.04 -4.43
N VAL A 106 13.64 -7.44 -3.27
CA VAL A 106 14.70 -7.89 -2.35
C VAL A 106 14.05 -8.60 -1.18
N ARG A 107 14.44 -9.85 -0.90
CA ARG A 107 13.87 -10.62 0.21
C ARG A 107 14.89 -11.51 0.90
N ARG A 108 14.52 -12.06 2.06
CA ARG A 108 15.30 -13.12 2.69
C ARG A 108 15.37 -14.37 1.79
N ASN A 109 16.50 -15.08 1.87
CA ASN A 109 16.77 -16.28 1.06
C ASN A 109 16.56 -17.62 1.78
N SER A 110 16.15 -17.62 3.05
CA SER A 110 16.02 -18.81 3.90
C SER A 110 14.92 -18.62 4.96
N ASN A 111 14.41 -19.72 5.50
CA ASN A 111 13.35 -19.67 6.52
C ASN A 111 13.78 -18.87 7.75
N GLY A 112 12.92 -17.97 8.21
CA GLY A 112 13.20 -17.17 9.40
C GLY A 112 12.26 -16.00 9.57
N THR A 113 12.46 -15.24 10.65
CA THR A 113 11.83 -13.96 10.93
C THR A 113 12.84 -12.96 11.50
N GLY A 114 12.51 -11.67 11.51
CA GLY A 114 13.30 -10.61 12.14
C GLY A 114 13.83 -9.56 11.17
N THR A 115 14.74 -8.72 11.64
CA THR A 115 15.34 -7.63 10.85
C THR A 115 16.26 -8.18 9.78
N GLN A 116 16.16 -7.63 8.57
CA GLN A 116 17.10 -7.87 7.47
C GLN A 116 17.93 -6.61 7.22
N THR A 117 19.21 -6.82 6.95
CA THR A 117 20.14 -5.76 6.52
C THR A 117 21.02 -6.32 5.41
N GLY A 118 21.56 -5.45 4.55
CA GLY A 118 22.56 -5.81 3.55
C GLY A 118 22.86 -4.66 2.58
N THR A 119 23.89 -4.83 1.77
CA THR A 119 24.26 -3.91 0.69
C THR A 119 23.86 -4.52 -0.64
N ILE A 120 23.05 -3.81 -1.41
CA ILE A 120 22.54 -4.24 -2.70
C ILE A 120 23.27 -3.49 -3.79
N ASN A 121 23.70 -4.20 -4.83
CA ASN A 121 24.23 -3.62 -6.06
C ASN A 121 23.35 -4.05 -7.24
N ILE A 122 22.65 -3.08 -7.82
CA ILE A 122 21.69 -3.28 -8.89
C ILE A 122 22.31 -2.82 -10.21
N ARG A 123 22.16 -3.65 -11.26
CA ARG A 123 22.53 -3.29 -12.62
C ARG A 123 21.36 -2.64 -13.36
N PHE A 124 21.61 -1.51 -14.01
CA PHE A 124 20.69 -0.88 -14.97
C PHE A 124 20.57 -1.72 -16.26
N SER A 125 19.43 -1.62 -16.96
CA SER A 125 19.25 -2.33 -18.25
C SER A 125 20.16 -1.77 -19.35
N ALA A 126 20.57 -0.51 -19.23
CA ALA A 126 21.45 0.20 -20.14
C ALA A 126 22.31 1.20 -19.35
N ALA A 127 23.44 1.62 -19.94
CA ALA A 127 24.30 2.62 -19.31
C ALA A 127 23.57 3.96 -19.14
N VAL A 128 23.67 4.54 -17.94
CA VAL A 128 23.08 5.86 -17.64
C VAL A 128 24.05 6.96 -18.14
N PRO A 129 23.59 7.93 -18.95
CA PRO A 129 24.43 9.01 -19.45
C PRO A 129 25.00 9.91 -18.34
N ALA A 130 26.14 10.56 -18.60
CA ALA A 130 26.71 11.65 -17.81
C ALA A 130 26.59 11.46 -16.28
N PHE A 131 27.24 10.41 -15.78
CA PHE A 131 27.32 10.05 -14.35
C PHE A 131 27.62 11.23 -13.40
N ALA A 132 28.38 12.24 -13.85
CA ALA A 132 28.73 13.41 -13.02
C ALA A 132 27.59 14.43 -12.82
N THR A 133 26.48 14.31 -13.56
CA THR A 133 25.36 15.28 -13.56
C THR A 133 23.99 14.63 -13.35
N THR A 134 23.93 13.37 -12.90
CA THR A 134 22.65 12.67 -12.70
C THR A 134 22.37 12.48 -11.21
N ASN A 135 21.20 12.94 -10.76
CA ASN A 135 20.70 12.63 -9.41
C ASN A 135 19.92 11.32 -9.45
N PHE A 136 19.92 10.57 -8.34
CA PHE A 136 19.19 9.31 -8.21
C PHE A 136 18.36 9.30 -6.93
N HIS A 137 17.13 8.80 -7.05
CA HIS A 137 16.32 8.36 -5.92
C HIS A 137 16.11 6.85 -6.03
N VAL A 138 16.42 6.14 -4.95
CA VAL A 138 16.16 4.71 -4.82
C VAL A 138 15.01 4.55 -3.83
N PHE A 139 13.90 3.99 -4.31
CA PHE A 139 12.70 3.81 -3.50
C PHE A 139 12.55 2.36 -3.08
N GLY A 140 12.05 2.16 -1.85
CA GLY A 140 11.73 0.86 -1.29
C GLY A 140 10.31 0.82 -0.77
N ILE A 141 9.56 -0.23 -1.12
CA ILE A 141 8.21 -0.47 -0.62
C ILE A 141 8.15 -1.88 -0.05
N GLU A 142 7.80 -2.03 1.23
CA GLU A 142 7.59 -3.35 1.81
C GLU A 142 6.35 -4.03 1.17
N MET A 143 6.53 -5.26 0.71
CA MET A 143 5.54 -6.07 0.01
C MET A 143 5.43 -7.45 0.66
N VAL A 144 4.31 -8.14 0.43
CA VAL A 144 4.05 -9.50 0.87
C VAL A 144 3.68 -10.34 -0.33
N TRP A 145 4.32 -11.50 -0.46
CA TRP A 145 3.94 -12.50 -1.44
C TRP A 145 2.60 -13.15 -1.09
N VAL A 146 1.64 -13.05 -2.02
CA VAL A 146 0.37 -13.77 -1.99
C VAL A 146 0.48 -14.91 -3.02
N PRO A 147 0.58 -16.18 -2.59
CA PRO A 147 0.78 -17.31 -3.49
C PRO A 147 -0.46 -17.60 -4.33
N GLN A 148 -0.22 -18.15 -5.52
CA GLN A 148 -1.27 -18.66 -6.39
C GLN A 148 -2.02 -19.78 -5.66
N ALA A 149 -3.32 -19.59 -5.45
CA ALA A 149 -4.18 -20.60 -4.87
C ALA A 149 -5.65 -20.21 -5.00
N SER A 150 -6.53 -21.22 -5.04
CA SER A 150 -7.96 -20.99 -4.91
C SER A 150 -8.31 -20.28 -3.59
N PHE A 151 -9.40 -19.54 -3.60
CA PHE A 151 -9.98 -18.93 -2.40
C PHE A 151 -11.49 -18.80 -2.56
N THR A 152 -12.15 -18.28 -1.54
CA THR A 152 -13.58 -18.05 -1.56
C THR A 152 -13.85 -16.55 -1.47
N ALA A 153 -14.71 -16.01 -2.34
CA ALA A 153 -15.17 -14.63 -2.37
C ALA A 153 -16.56 -14.51 -1.71
N GLY A 154 -16.76 -13.42 -0.96
CA GLY A 154 -17.94 -13.22 -0.13
C GLY A 154 -17.94 -14.07 1.15
N ASP A 155 -18.95 -13.84 1.99
CA ASP A 155 -19.07 -14.47 3.32
C ASP A 155 -20.46 -15.04 3.63
N GLY A 156 -21.40 -14.91 2.70
CA GLY A 156 -22.77 -15.35 2.92
C GLY A 156 -23.60 -14.42 3.81
N SER A 157 -23.27 -13.13 3.89
CA SER A 157 -24.11 -12.18 4.62
C SER A 157 -25.50 -11.96 4.01
N THR A 158 -26.57 -12.41 4.68
CA THR A 158 -27.99 -12.25 4.25
C THR A 158 -28.69 -11.03 4.85
N LEU A 159 -28.19 -10.45 5.95
CA LEU A 159 -28.90 -9.38 6.68
C LEU A 159 -28.28 -8.00 6.45
N SER A 160 -29.07 -6.94 6.63
CA SER A 160 -28.60 -5.54 6.53
C SER A 160 -27.68 -5.15 7.70
N THR A 161 -27.75 -5.86 8.83
CA THR A 161 -26.88 -5.69 10.00
C THR A 161 -25.49 -6.33 9.84
N GLN A 162 -25.28 -7.11 8.78
CA GLN A 162 -24.01 -7.72 8.38
C GLN A 162 -23.41 -6.96 7.19
N SER A 163 -22.33 -7.45 6.59
CA SER A 163 -21.71 -6.88 5.39
C SER A 163 -22.75 -6.62 4.30
N ALA A 164 -22.69 -5.44 3.67
CA ALA A 164 -23.61 -5.08 2.60
C ALA A 164 -23.01 -5.46 1.24
N ALA A 165 -23.89 -5.83 0.30
CA ALA A 165 -23.52 -6.09 -1.10
C ALA A 165 -22.39 -7.12 -1.29
N SER A 166 -22.21 -8.04 -0.34
CA SER A 166 -21.21 -9.10 -0.41
C SER A 166 -21.49 -10.08 -1.54
N PHE A 167 -20.42 -10.61 -2.13
CA PHE A 167 -20.50 -11.67 -3.14
C PHE A 167 -21.13 -12.95 -2.57
N GLY A 168 -21.71 -13.77 -3.44
CA GLY A 168 -22.27 -15.06 -3.05
C GLY A 168 -23.09 -15.74 -4.15
N SER A 169 -23.97 -16.65 -3.73
CA SER A 169 -24.97 -17.33 -4.58
C SER A 169 -26.20 -17.72 -3.80
N ASN A 170 -27.37 -17.81 -4.46
CA ASN A 170 -28.58 -18.49 -3.99
C ASN A 170 -28.89 -18.20 -2.51
N ASN A 171 -29.00 -16.92 -2.17
CA ASN A 171 -29.16 -16.44 -0.79
C ASN A 171 -27.99 -16.90 0.11
N SER A 172 -26.79 -16.38 -0.16
CA SER A 172 -25.63 -16.38 0.76
C SER A 172 -24.68 -17.58 0.86
N THR A 173 -24.37 -18.24 -0.24
CA THR A 173 -23.17 -19.13 -0.27
C THR A 173 -21.95 -18.39 -0.83
N PRO A 174 -20.84 -18.27 -0.10
CA PRO A 174 -19.56 -17.78 -0.62
C PRO A 174 -19.11 -18.53 -1.89
N ARG A 175 -18.50 -17.84 -2.85
CA ARG A 175 -18.17 -18.40 -4.17
C ARG A 175 -16.69 -18.74 -4.32
N PRO A 176 -16.32 -19.93 -4.80
CA PRO A 176 -14.92 -20.24 -5.03
C PRO A 176 -14.39 -19.51 -6.28
N VAL A 177 -13.17 -19.02 -6.17
CA VAL A 177 -12.33 -18.56 -7.29
C VAL A 177 -11.19 -19.56 -7.42
N VAL A 178 -11.18 -20.34 -8.50
CA VAL A 178 -10.29 -21.49 -8.69
C VAL A 178 -9.34 -21.37 -9.86
N SER A 179 -9.47 -20.31 -10.66
CA SER A 179 -8.60 -20.03 -11.80
C SER A 179 -8.77 -18.58 -12.27
N GLU A 180 -7.89 -18.13 -13.15
CA GLU A 180 -8.09 -16.90 -13.92
C GLU A 180 -8.98 -17.09 -15.17
N ALA A 181 -9.58 -18.27 -15.39
CA ALA A 181 -10.49 -18.48 -16.51
C ALA A 181 -11.73 -17.58 -16.42
N LEU A 182 -12.36 -17.35 -17.57
CA LEU A 182 -13.61 -16.61 -17.71
C LEU A 182 -14.62 -17.06 -16.64
N MET A 183 -15.19 -16.08 -15.94
CA MET A 183 -16.23 -16.31 -14.96
C MET A 183 -17.57 -15.87 -15.56
N ALA A 184 -18.53 -16.80 -15.55
CA ALA A 184 -19.84 -16.61 -16.18
C ALA A 184 -20.57 -15.39 -15.58
N GLN A 185 -21.48 -14.83 -16.37
CA GLN A 185 -22.39 -13.77 -15.93
C GLN A 185 -23.07 -14.17 -14.62
N ASP A 186 -23.16 -13.22 -13.69
CA ASP A 186 -23.79 -13.37 -12.38
C ASP A 186 -23.24 -14.53 -11.51
N TRP A 187 -22.04 -15.03 -11.79
CA TRP A 187 -21.42 -16.06 -10.95
C TRP A 187 -21.30 -15.62 -9.48
N LEU A 188 -20.91 -14.38 -9.22
CA LEU A 188 -20.75 -13.82 -7.87
C LEU A 188 -22.04 -13.18 -7.30
N ARG A 189 -23.17 -13.31 -8.00
CA ARG A 189 -24.44 -12.67 -7.64
C ARG A 189 -25.00 -13.25 -6.34
N ASN A 190 -25.26 -12.36 -5.39
CA ASN A 190 -25.94 -12.66 -4.13
C ASN A 190 -27.39 -12.14 -4.20
N ASP A 191 -28.37 -13.06 -4.21
CA ASP A 191 -29.78 -12.88 -4.63
C ASP A 191 -30.68 -12.00 -3.74
N LYS A 192 -30.18 -10.92 -3.16
CA LYS A 192 -31.03 -9.97 -2.41
C LYS A 192 -31.91 -9.09 -3.30
N ALA A 193 -31.67 -9.03 -4.61
CA ALA A 193 -32.44 -8.23 -5.55
C ALA A 193 -32.44 -8.85 -6.97
N GLY A 194 -33.40 -8.44 -7.81
CA GLY A 194 -33.48 -8.82 -9.23
C GLY A 194 -32.30 -8.32 -10.05
N ASP A 195 -32.45 -8.21 -11.37
CA ASP A 195 -31.35 -7.86 -12.30
C ASP A 195 -30.70 -6.47 -12.06
N GLY A 196 -31.26 -5.64 -11.17
CA GLY A 196 -30.63 -4.43 -10.63
C GLY A 196 -29.80 -4.64 -9.35
N ALA A 197 -29.46 -5.88 -9.00
CA ALA A 197 -28.73 -6.20 -7.77
C ALA A 197 -27.30 -5.68 -7.80
N ILE A 198 -26.83 -5.23 -6.64
CA ILE A 198 -25.50 -4.64 -6.44
C ILE A 198 -24.36 -5.63 -6.77
N THR A 199 -24.63 -6.93 -6.70
CA THR A 199 -23.67 -8.02 -6.94
C THR A 199 -23.81 -8.66 -8.32
N ALA A 200 -24.79 -8.23 -9.11
CA ALA A 200 -24.94 -8.70 -10.48
C ALA A 200 -23.82 -8.13 -11.36
N HIS A 201 -23.34 -8.92 -12.32
CA HIS A 201 -22.21 -8.55 -13.16
C HIS A 201 -22.25 -9.25 -14.52
N PRO A 202 -21.78 -8.60 -15.60
CA PRO A 202 -21.57 -9.28 -16.88
C PRO A 202 -20.48 -10.32 -16.72
N GLN A 203 -20.27 -11.14 -17.74
CA GLN A 203 -19.16 -12.08 -17.76
C GLN A 203 -17.83 -11.37 -17.41
N ILE A 204 -17.10 -11.89 -16.41
CA ILE A 204 -15.78 -11.38 -16.03
C ILE A 204 -14.76 -12.11 -16.93
N PRO A 205 -14.02 -11.40 -17.79
CA PRO A 205 -13.12 -12.03 -18.75
C PRO A 205 -11.90 -12.65 -18.06
N ALA A 206 -11.23 -13.55 -18.77
CA ALA A 206 -10.02 -14.20 -18.25
C ALA A 206 -8.88 -13.20 -17.98
N THR A 207 -8.86 -12.08 -18.70
CA THR A 207 -7.87 -11.00 -18.54
C THR A 207 -8.06 -10.18 -17.28
N PHE A 208 -9.26 -10.16 -16.66
CA PHE A 208 -9.48 -9.45 -15.41
C PHE A 208 -8.86 -10.25 -14.25
N PRO A 209 -7.95 -9.69 -13.43
CA PRO A 209 -7.35 -10.40 -12.32
C PRO A 209 -8.37 -10.75 -11.24
N LYS A 210 -8.60 -12.05 -11.01
CA LYS A 210 -9.54 -12.58 -10.03
C LYS A 210 -8.86 -12.98 -8.72
N GLY A 211 -7.53 -12.88 -8.63
CA GLY A 211 -6.75 -13.18 -7.43
C GLY A 211 -6.46 -14.67 -7.25
N TYR A 212 -6.62 -15.48 -8.30
CA TYR A 212 -6.12 -16.85 -8.30
C TYR A 212 -4.61 -16.88 -8.51
N ASP A 213 -4.11 -16.09 -9.47
CA ASP A 213 -2.67 -15.96 -9.73
C ASP A 213 -1.93 -15.38 -8.51
N ALA A 214 -0.62 -15.66 -8.43
CA ALA A 214 0.22 -15.07 -7.41
C ALA A 214 0.52 -13.59 -7.69
N PHE A 215 0.73 -12.82 -6.62
CA PHE A 215 1.12 -11.41 -6.69
C PHE A 215 1.80 -10.97 -5.41
N TYR A 216 2.60 -9.90 -5.49
CA TYR A 216 3.06 -9.14 -4.33
C TYR A 216 2.05 -8.05 -3.99
N CYS A 217 1.69 -7.91 -2.72
CA CYS A 217 0.84 -6.84 -2.20
C CYS A 217 1.61 -5.94 -1.26
N MET A 218 1.45 -4.61 -1.35
CA MET A 218 2.02 -3.70 -0.36
C MET A 218 1.63 -4.13 1.06
N LYS A 219 2.64 -4.26 1.92
CA LYS A 219 2.48 -4.76 3.30
C LYS A 219 1.65 -3.81 4.15
N TYR A 220 1.72 -2.52 3.86
CA TYR A 220 0.97 -1.44 4.48
C TYR A 220 0.30 -0.57 3.38
N GLU A 221 -0.64 0.28 3.78
CA GLU A 221 -1.14 1.35 2.91
C GLU A 221 -0.01 2.32 2.52
N ILE A 222 -0.23 3.12 1.47
CA ILE A 222 0.66 4.24 1.13
C ILE A 222 0.77 5.16 2.36
N SER A 223 1.98 5.42 2.85
CA SER A 223 2.20 6.38 3.93
C SER A 223 2.28 7.81 3.41
N GLN A 224 2.10 8.78 4.31
CA GLN A 224 2.23 10.19 3.94
C GLN A 224 3.62 10.53 3.40
N GLN A 225 4.68 9.93 3.95
CA GLN A 225 6.05 10.09 3.47
C GLN A 225 6.26 9.52 2.06
N GLN A 226 5.62 8.38 1.76
CA GLN A 226 5.67 7.81 0.41
C GLN A 226 5.01 8.74 -0.62
N TYR A 227 3.88 9.34 -0.26
CA TYR A 227 3.22 10.31 -1.14
C TYR A 227 3.99 11.63 -1.24
N VAL A 228 4.64 12.10 -0.16
CA VAL A 228 5.57 13.25 -0.20
C VAL A 228 6.73 12.99 -1.17
N ALA A 229 7.32 11.79 -1.11
CA ALA A 229 8.39 11.40 -2.02
C ALA A 229 7.93 11.41 -3.49
N PHE A 230 6.72 10.91 -3.76
CA PHE A 230 6.09 11.02 -5.07
C PHE A 230 5.93 12.48 -5.51
N LEU A 231 5.31 13.34 -4.69
CA LEU A 231 5.10 14.76 -5.03
C LEU A 231 6.40 15.53 -5.30
N ASN A 232 7.49 15.18 -4.62
CA ASN A 232 8.80 15.82 -4.79
C ASN A 232 9.55 15.35 -6.05
N ASP A 233 9.08 14.28 -6.71
CA ASP A 233 9.56 13.85 -8.02
C ASP A 233 8.73 14.42 -9.19
N LEU A 234 7.67 15.17 -8.89
CA LEU A 234 6.76 15.74 -9.89
C LEU A 234 7.20 17.11 -10.42
N THR A 235 6.89 17.37 -11.68
CA THR A 235 6.91 18.72 -12.26
C THR A 235 5.81 19.58 -11.65
N LEU A 236 5.92 20.92 -11.79
CA LEU A 236 4.95 21.86 -11.25
C LEU A 236 3.52 21.61 -11.78
N SER A 237 3.37 21.27 -13.06
CA SER A 237 2.08 20.91 -13.68
C SER A 237 1.46 19.67 -13.03
N GLN A 238 2.28 18.63 -12.87
CA GLN A 238 1.87 17.38 -12.24
C GLN A 238 1.50 17.59 -10.76
N GLN A 239 2.28 18.37 -10.00
CA GLN A 239 1.97 18.73 -8.61
C GLN A 239 0.59 19.42 -8.51
N GLY A 240 0.32 20.37 -9.39
CA GLY A 240 -0.96 21.10 -9.42
C GLY A 240 -2.20 20.20 -9.56
N ASN A 241 -2.05 19.02 -10.17
CA ASN A 241 -3.13 18.04 -10.33
C ASN A 241 -3.12 16.94 -9.25
N ARG A 242 -2.03 16.77 -8.50
CA ARG A 242 -1.86 15.74 -7.45
C ARG A 242 -1.96 16.28 -6.03
N THR A 243 -2.22 17.57 -5.86
CA THR A 243 -2.55 18.22 -4.58
C THR A 243 -3.91 18.92 -4.60
N ALA A 244 -4.51 19.12 -3.43
CA ALA A 244 -5.76 19.88 -3.27
C ALA A 244 -5.52 21.39 -3.23
N GLN A 245 -4.40 21.81 -2.64
CA GLN A 245 -3.97 23.21 -2.64
C GLN A 245 -2.93 23.44 -3.75
N PRO A 246 -2.94 24.63 -4.39
CA PRO A 246 -1.98 24.92 -5.45
C PRO A 246 -0.55 24.93 -4.88
N PRO A 247 0.46 24.44 -5.64
CA PRO A 247 1.86 24.41 -5.19
C PRO A 247 2.44 25.80 -4.85
N THR A 248 1.79 26.87 -5.32
CA THR A 248 2.14 28.27 -5.03
C THR A 248 1.61 28.78 -3.69
N ALA A 249 0.77 28.01 -2.98
CA ALA A 249 0.29 28.38 -1.65
C ALA A 249 1.45 28.49 -0.66
N ALA A 250 1.26 29.30 0.40
CA ALA A 250 2.31 29.62 1.36
C ALA A 250 2.84 28.37 2.07
N ALA A 251 4.12 28.40 2.47
CA ALA A 251 4.72 27.36 3.28
C ALA A 251 3.89 27.10 4.57
N GLY A 252 3.79 25.84 4.98
CA GLY A 252 2.93 25.37 6.08
C GLY A 252 1.48 25.06 5.67
N THR A 253 1.09 25.34 4.41
CA THR A 253 -0.25 24.97 3.92
C THR A 253 -0.35 23.45 3.73
N LEU A 254 -1.41 22.81 4.26
CA LEU A 254 -1.74 21.42 3.97
C LEU A 254 -1.95 21.21 2.47
N ALA A 255 -1.23 20.28 1.87
CA ALA A 255 -1.25 20.07 0.42
C ALA A 255 -2.49 19.27 -0.03
N MET A 256 -2.94 18.29 0.76
CA MET A 256 -3.95 17.31 0.35
C MET A 256 -5.38 17.63 0.77
N THR A 257 -5.56 18.65 1.63
CA THR A 257 -6.85 19.04 2.21
C THR A 257 -6.85 20.55 2.50
N SER A 258 -8.00 21.13 2.83
CA SER A 258 -8.08 22.50 3.32
C SER A 258 -7.77 22.57 4.83
N ALA A 259 -7.21 23.70 5.28
CA ALA A 259 -6.69 23.88 6.65
C ALA A 259 -7.68 23.58 7.80
N GLY A 260 -8.99 23.57 7.54
CA GLY A 260 -10.01 23.29 8.56
C GLY A 260 -10.23 21.81 8.88
N ASN A 261 -9.66 20.89 8.11
CA ASN A 261 -9.89 19.44 8.25
C ASN A 261 -8.56 18.68 8.05
N GLN A 262 -7.69 18.73 9.06
CA GLN A 262 -6.41 18.01 8.99
C GLN A 262 -6.64 16.50 8.98
N ASN A 263 -7.52 15.97 9.86
CA ASN A 263 -7.77 14.53 9.98
C ASN A 263 -6.47 13.71 9.98
N ARG A 264 -5.45 14.21 10.70
CA ARG A 264 -4.08 13.69 10.78
C ARG A 264 -3.30 13.58 9.46
N ASN A 265 -3.75 14.25 8.40
CA ASN A 265 -2.93 14.51 7.23
C ASN A 265 -1.83 15.53 7.59
N SER A 266 -0.57 15.19 7.38
CA SER A 266 0.59 16.02 7.70
C SER A 266 1.32 16.54 6.48
N ILE A 267 0.87 16.23 5.26
CA ILE A 267 1.56 16.69 4.04
C ILE A 267 1.38 18.20 3.90
N VAL A 268 2.46 18.95 4.03
CA VAL A 268 2.49 20.41 3.89
C VAL A 268 3.40 20.85 2.76
N ILE A 269 3.13 22.04 2.23
CA ILE A 269 4.09 22.76 1.39
C ILE A 269 5.21 23.26 2.32
N LYS A 270 6.41 22.70 2.19
CA LYS A 270 7.61 23.17 2.89
C LYS A 270 8.23 24.37 2.20
N THR A 271 8.27 24.36 0.88
CA THR A 271 8.73 25.49 0.07
C THR A 271 7.77 25.69 -1.10
N SER A 272 7.14 26.86 -1.15
CA SER A 272 6.19 27.23 -2.20
C SER A 272 6.87 27.30 -3.56
N SER A 273 6.14 26.90 -4.61
CA SER A 273 6.57 27.07 -6.00
C SER A 273 6.76 28.55 -6.34
N ALA A 274 7.88 28.88 -6.97
CA ALA A 274 8.18 30.22 -7.48
C ALA A 274 8.93 30.14 -8.81
N ALA A 275 8.64 31.08 -9.73
CA ALA A 275 9.31 31.19 -11.04
C ALA A 275 9.35 29.89 -11.87
N GLY A 276 8.30 29.05 -11.78
CA GLY A 276 8.21 27.79 -12.52
C GLY A 276 8.93 26.60 -11.87
N VAL A 277 9.60 26.80 -10.73
CA VAL A 277 10.20 25.71 -9.95
C VAL A 277 9.10 24.99 -9.15
N PRO A 278 9.03 23.64 -9.21
CA PRO A 278 8.09 22.86 -8.41
C PRO A 278 8.20 23.18 -6.91
N ALA A 279 7.10 23.03 -6.18
CA ALA A 279 7.10 23.13 -4.72
C ALA A 279 7.86 21.94 -4.10
N VAL A 280 8.32 22.13 -2.87
CA VAL A 280 8.85 21.06 -2.02
C VAL A 280 7.84 20.76 -0.93
N TYR A 281 7.51 19.49 -0.77
CA TYR A 281 6.60 18.97 0.25
C TYR A 281 7.36 18.25 1.34
N ASP A 282 6.79 18.26 2.54
CA ASP A 282 7.30 17.54 3.71
C ASP A 282 6.13 17.19 4.63
N ASN A 283 6.41 16.48 5.72
CA ASN A 283 5.43 16.13 6.73
C ASN A 283 5.55 17.07 7.94
N ASP A 284 4.44 17.67 8.36
CA ASP A 284 4.32 18.53 9.56
C ASP A 284 2.92 18.33 10.17
N LEU A 285 2.80 17.39 11.11
CA LEU A 285 1.53 17.03 11.73
C LEU A 285 1.12 18.04 12.80
N ASN A 286 2.07 18.55 13.58
CA ASN A 286 1.78 19.46 14.69
C ASN A 286 1.77 20.95 14.28
N GLY A 287 2.23 21.29 13.07
CA GLY A 287 2.24 22.65 12.51
C GLY A 287 3.33 23.54 13.10
N ASP A 288 4.40 22.96 13.66
CA ASP A 288 5.48 23.71 14.33
C ASP A 288 6.69 24.00 13.41
N ALA A 289 6.62 23.59 12.13
CA ALA A 289 7.68 23.67 11.13
C ALA A 289 8.95 22.82 11.44
N THR A 290 8.87 21.88 12.39
CA THR A 290 9.83 20.81 12.60
C THR A 290 9.37 19.58 11.84
N TYR A 291 9.85 19.47 10.61
CA TYR A 291 9.37 18.45 9.68
C TYR A 291 9.73 17.01 10.09
N GLY A 292 8.92 16.06 9.59
CA GLY A 292 9.12 14.61 9.68
C GLY A 292 8.11 13.89 10.58
N ASP A 293 7.26 14.60 11.31
CA ASP A 293 6.19 14.00 12.11
C ASP A 293 4.94 13.68 11.27
N GLY A 294 4.23 12.61 11.63
CA GLY A 294 3.10 12.07 10.86
C GLY A 294 3.49 11.38 9.55
N ALA A 295 4.79 11.33 9.20
CA ALA A 295 5.35 10.71 8.00
C ALA A 295 4.84 9.27 7.76
N ASN A 296 4.70 8.47 8.83
CA ASN A 296 4.35 7.06 8.74
C ASN A 296 2.84 6.79 8.90
N ILE A 297 2.01 7.82 9.02
CA ILE A 297 0.54 7.70 9.03
C ILE A 297 0.06 7.26 7.64
N ALA A 298 -0.99 6.44 7.56
CA ALA A 298 -1.59 6.10 6.29
C ALA A 298 -2.09 7.36 5.56
N CYS A 299 -1.75 7.49 4.29
CA CYS A 299 -2.08 8.65 3.48
C CYS A 299 -3.57 8.64 3.15
N ASN A 300 -4.34 9.41 3.92
CA ASN A 300 -5.70 9.77 3.57
C ASN A 300 -5.73 10.90 2.53
N TYR A 301 -6.93 11.25 2.07
CA TYR A 301 -7.14 12.26 1.01
C TYR A 301 -6.55 11.87 -0.35
N LEU A 302 -6.47 10.57 -0.64
CA LEU A 302 -6.18 10.10 -1.99
C LEU A 302 -7.48 9.92 -2.77
N SER A 303 -7.63 10.63 -3.88
CA SER A 303 -8.60 10.24 -4.92
C SER A 303 -8.10 9.00 -5.68
N TRP A 304 -8.91 8.48 -6.59
CA TRP A 304 -8.54 7.39 -7.48
C TRP A 304 -7.38 7.81 -8.38
N ASP A 305 -7.44 9.03 -8.93
CA ASP A 305 -6.41 9.57 -9.80
C ASP A 305 -5.08 9.79 -9.05
N ASP A 306 -5.14 10.16 -7.77
CA ASP A 306 -3.94 10.25 -6.92
C ASP A 306 -3.32 8.87 -6.67
N LEU A 307 -4.16 7.88 -6.34
CA LEU A 307 -3.72 6.50 -6.09
C LEU A 307 -3.09 5.92 -7.35
N ILE A 308 -3.80 5.89 -8.47
CA ILE A 308 -3.31 5.23 -9.68
C ILE A 308 -2.09 5.92 -10.27
N SER A 309 -1.95 7.24 -10.15
CA SER A 309 -0.71 7.93 -10.55
C SER A 309 0.48 7.54 -9.69
N TYR A 310 0.31 7.41 -8.38
CA TYR A 310 1.36 6.90 -7.49
C TYR A 310 1.73 5.46 -7.86
N LEU A 311 0.74 4.62 -8.16
CA LEU A 311 0.97 3.23 -8.55
C LEU A 311 1.69 3.13 -9.89
N ASP A 312 1.33 3.94 -10.88
CA ASP A 312 2.04 3.97 -12.17
C ASP A 312 3.48 4.44 -12.00
N TRP A 313 3.68 5.55 -11.27
CA TRP A 313 5.01 6.09 -10.96
C TRP A 313 5.91 5.08 -10.22
N SER A 314 5.34 4.27 -9.33
CA SER A 314 6.05 3.21 -8.60
C SER A 314 6.11 1.87 -9.34
N ALA A 315 5.61 1.81 -10.59
CA ALA A 315 5.50 0.59 -11.39
C ALA A 315 4.74 -0.55 -10.68
N LEU A 316 3.76 -0.20 -9.86
CA LEU A 316 2.76 -1.09 -9.27
C LEU A 316 1.47 -0.99 -10.09
N ARG A 317 0.40 -1.65 -9.64
CA ARG A 317 -0.95 -1.50 -10.19
C ARG A 317 -2.01 -1.52 -9.09
N PRO A 318 -3.22 -0.99 -9.34
CA PRO A 318 -4.33 -1.21 -8.43
C PRO A 318 -4.67 -2.70 -8.33
N MET A 319 -5.21 -3.09 -7.19
CA MET A 319 -5.76 -4.42 -6.95
C MET A 319 -7.22 -4.50 -7.39
N SER A 320 -7.67 -5.65 -7.85
CA SER A 320 -9.11 -5.91 -7.93
C SER A 320 -9.68 -6.19 -6.54
N GLU A 321 -10.98 -6.01 -6.38
CA GLU A 321 -11.65 -6.35 -5.12
C GLU A 321 -11.59 -7.85 -4.77
N LEU A 322 -11.40 -8.71 -5.78
CA LEU A 322 -11.20 -10.15 -5.58
C LEU A 322 -9.79 -10.44 -5.07
N GLU A 323 -8.77 -9.74 -5.59
CA GLU A 323 -7.41 -9.76 -5.04
C GLU A 323 -7.36 -9.25 -3.60
N PHE A 324 -8.20 -8.25 -3.24
CA PHE A 324 -8.35 -7.77 -1.87
C PHE A 324 -8.88 -8.85 -0.92
N GLU A 325 -9.95 -9.55 -1.32
CA GLU A 325 -10.48 -10.65 -0.52
C GLU A 325 -9.48 -11.81 -0.40
N LYS A 326 -8.73 -12.12 -1.47
CA LYS A 326 -7.63 -13.10 -1.42
C LYS A 326 -6.55 -12.67 -0.44
N ALA A 327 -6.07 -11.43 -0.52
CA ALA A 327 -5.01 -10.88 0.34
C ALA A 327 -5.42 -10.86 1.83
N SER A 328 -6.71 -10.69 2.10
CA SER A 328 -7.30 -10.76 3.43
C SER A 328 -7.40 -12.20 3.95
N ARG A 329 -8.19 -13.03 3.27
CA ARG A 329 -8.66 -14.34 3.76
C ARG A 329 -7.69 -15.50 3.48
N GLY A 330 -6.89 -15.39 2.42
CA GLY A 330 -5.99 -16.46 2.01
C GLY A 330 -6.69 -17.67 1.39
N ILE A 331 -6.45 -18.87 1.92
CA ILE A 331 -7.00 -20.13 1.39
C ILE A 331 -8.06 -20.74 2.31
N THR A 332 -8.36 -20.09 3.45
CA THR A 332 -9.36 -20.58 4.38
C THR A 332 -10.76 -20.37 3.83
N GLY A 333 -11.69 -21.26 4.19
CA GLY A 333 -13.11 -21.05 3.92
C GLY A 333 -13.58 -19.75 4.58
N SER A 334 -14.51 -19.06 3.93
CA SER A 334 -15.04 -17.81 4.50
C SER A 334 -15.84 -18.06 5.77
N LEU A 335 -15.65 -17.17 6.74
CA LEU A 335 -16.44 -17.07 7.94
C LEU A 335 -17.37 -15.85 7.83
N LEU A 336 -18.64 -16.05 8.21
CA LEU A 336 -19.65 -14.98 8.21
C LEU A 336 -19.18 -13.80 9.08
N THR A 337 -19.23 -12.57 8.56
CA THR A 337 -18.81 -11.34 9.26
C THR A 337 -17.35 -11.31 9.71
N GLU A 338 -16.47 -12.10 9.09
CA GLU A 338 -15.06 -12.12 9.44
C GLU A 338 -14.32 -10.83 9.06
N PHE A 339 -13.29 -10.55 9.83
CA PHE A 339 -12.33 -9.50 9.57
C PHE A 339 -11.05 -10.07 8.93
N PRO A 340 -10.17 -9.23 8.35
CA PRO A 340 -9.01 -9.69 7.59
C PRO A 340 -8.08 -10.67 8.30
N TRP A 341 -8.03 -10.65 9.63
CA TRP A 341 -7.25 -11.59 10.45
C TRP A 341 -7.89 -12.98 10.64
N GLY A 342 -9.02 -13.26 9.98
CA GLY A 342 -9.62 -14.59 9.87
C GLY A 342 -10.52 -15.01 11.04
N ASN A 343 -11.08 -14.06 11.78
CA ASN A 343 -12.10 -14.33 12.81
C ASN A 343 -13.02 -13.11 12.99
N THR A 344 -13.98 -13.21 13.94
CA THR A 344 -15.01 -12.19 14.21
C THR A 344 -14.72 -11.32 15.44
N THR A 345 -13.57 -11.50 16.10
CA THR A 345 -13.15 -10.64 17.22
C THR A 345 -12.51 -9.38 16.67
N ILE A 346 -12.94 -8.21 17.14
CA ILE A 346 -12.37 -6.92 16.75
C ILE A 346 -12.19 -6.05 17.99
N LEU A 347 -11.10 -5.29 18.03
CA LEU A 347 -10.80 -4.32 19.08
C LEU A 347 -10.51 -2.96 18.44
N GLN A 348 -11.15 -1.92 18.97
CA GLN A 348 -11.04 -0.57 18.44
C GLN A 348 -9.73 0.10 18.84
N ALA A 349 -9.06 0.70 17.86
CA ALA A 349 -8.04 1.72 18.03
C ALA A 349 -8.57 3.07 17.52
N ILE A 350 -8.22 4.17 18.20
CA ILE A 350 -8.59 5.53 17.82
C ILE A 350 -7.41 6.47 18.03
N SER A 351 -7.34 7.56 17.27
CA SER A 351 -6.18 8.48 17.31
C SER A 351 -6.07 9.32 18.60
N THR A 352 -7.12 9.37 19.41
CA THR A 352 -7.08 9.99 20.75
C THR A 352 -6.54 9.06 21.83
N ALA A 353 -6.21 7.81 21.49
CA ALA A 353 -5.74 6.77 22.40
C ALA A 353 -4.44 6.14 21.86
N LEU A 354 -3.40 6.96 21.75
CA LEU A 354 -2.10 6.59 21.20
C LEU A 354 -0.97 6.88 22.18
N THR A 355 0.08 6.06 22.13
CA THR A 355 1.40 6.38 22.65
C THR A 355 2.27 6.87 21.50
N ASN A 356 2.99 7.98 21.69
CA ASN A 356 3.84 8.61 20.66
C ASN A 356 3.10 8.96 19.36
N GLY A 357 1.90 9.54 19.46
CA GLY A 357 1.13 9.95 18.28
C GLY A 357 1.93 10.89 17.37
N GLY A 358 2.01 10.55 16.08
CA GLY A 358 2.77 11.26 15.05
C GLY A 358 4.19 10.76 14.86
N ALA A 359 4.74 9.96 15.79
CA ALA A 359 6.11 9.47 15.68
C ALA A 359 6.22 8.12 14.95
N ILE A 360 7.43 7.77 14.51
CA ILE A 360 7.74 6.47 13.89
C ILE A 360 7.39 5.26 14.78
N ASN A 361 7.34 5.46 16.10
CA ASN A 361 6.97 4.45 17.09
C ASN A 361 5.56 4.67 17.67
N GLU A 362 4.67 5.32 16.92
CA GLU A 362 3.24 5.42 17.25
C GLU A 362 2.62 4.02 17.40
N VAL A 363 1.92 3.80 18.51
CA VAL A 363 1.16 2.57 18.80
C VAL A 363 -0.15 2.92 19.51
N SER A 364 -1.14 2.04 19.42
CA SER A 364 -2.37 2.19 20.22
C SER A 364 -2.09 1.91 21.69
N THR A 365 -2.81 2.60 22.58
CA THR A 365 -2.86 2.22 24.00
C THR A 365 -3.75 0.99 24.25
N ALA A 366 -4.62 0.64 23.30
CA ALA A 366 -5.37 -0.60 23.32
C ALA A 366 -4.52 -1.78 22.84
N SER A 367 -4.74 -2.96 23.41
CA SER A 367 -4.08 -4.20 22.99
C SER A 367 -5.04 -5.39 23.11
N GLY A 368 -5.02 -6.26 22.11
CA GLY A 368 -5.90 -7.42 22.03
C GLY A 368 -6.09 -7.94 20.61
N ASN A 369 -6.88 -8.99 20.46
CA ASN A 369 -7.17 -9.59 19.15
C ASN A 369 -7.96 -8.65 18.24
N GLY A 370 -7.57 -8.60 16.97
CA GLY A 370 -8.26 -7.81 15.95
C GLY A 370 -8.14 -6.30 16.18
N LEU A 371 -7.00 -5.85 16.73
CA LEU A 371 -6.75 -4.43 16.93
C LEU A 371 -6.72 -3.70 15.58
N CYS A 372 -7.64 -2.75 15.40
CA CYS A 372 -7.92 -2.12 14.13
C CYS A 372 -8.50 -0.71 14.34
N ALA A 373 -8.15 0.25 13.47
CA ALA A 373 -8.68 1.60 13.54
C ALA A 373 -10.06 1.70 12.88
N TYR A 374 -11.13 1.83 13.66
CA TYR A 374 -12.50 1.98 13.13
C TYR A 374 -13.39 2.76 14.10
N GLY A 375 -14.56 3.20 13.64
CA GLY A 375 -15.67 3.65 14.49
C GLY A 375 -15.38 4.86 15.38
N ALA A 376 -14.36 5.66 15.06
CA ALA A 376 -13.99 6.83 15.85
C ALA A 376 -14.97 8.01 15.65
N GLY A 377 -15.83 7.92 14.63
CA GLY A 377 -16.85 8.92 14.32
C GLY A 377 -16.32 10.12 13.54
N ALA A 378 -17.23 10.83 12.88
CA ALA A 378 -16.92 12.02 12.12
C ALA A 378 -16.29 13.11 13.01
N SER A 379 -15.07 13.54 12.67
CA SER A 379 -14.33 14.55 13.43
C SER A 379 -13.37 15.30 12.51
N THR A 380 -12.92 16.49 12.87
CA THR A 380 -11.89 17.24 12.13
C THR A 380 -10.48 16.99 12.65
N THR A 381 -10.35 16.36 13.83
CA THR A 381 -9.07 16.13 14.54
C THR A 381 -8.69 14.66 14.62
N ILE A 382 -9.66 13.75 14.55
CA ILE A 382 -9.42 12.30 14.49
C ILE A 382 -9.06 11.93 13.05
N GLY A 383 -8.17 10.98 12.89
CA GLY A 383 -7.76 10.49 11.57
C GLY A 383 -7.13 9.11 11.63
N PRO A 384 -6.55 8.66 10.51
CA PRO A 384 -5.84 7.39 10.45
C PRO A 384 -4.65 7.37 11.40
N LEU A 385 -4.15 6.16 11.61
CA LEU A 385 -3.01 5.85 12.45
C LEU A 385 -1.79 5.54 11.58
N ARG A 386 -0.63 5.40 12.23
CA ARG A 386 0.59 4.87 11.62
C ARG A 386 0.32 3.55 10.89
N CYS A 387 0.81 3.43 9.65
CA CYS A 387 0.90 2.15 8.95
C CYS A 387 1.53 1.09 9.85
N GLY A 388 0.82 0.00 10.14
CA GLY A 388 1.25 -1.05 11.03
C GLY A 388 1.33 -0.63 12.50
N PHE A 389 0.48 0.30 12.96
CA PHE A 389 0.44 0.78 14.36
C PHE A 389 0.30 -0.37 15.38
N ALA A 390 -0.36 -1.46 14.99
CA ALA A 390 -0.65 -2.60 15.83
C ALA A 390 0.46 -3.66 15.86
N ALA A 391 1.47 -3.57 14.97
CA ALA A 391 2.61 -4.48 14.97
C ALA A 391 3.68 -4.02 15.97
N THR A 392 3.88 -4.81 17.03
CA THR A 392 4.91 -4.60 18.05
C THR A 392 5.65 -5.92 18.35
N ALA A 393 6.73 -5.84 19.14
CA ALA A 393 7.49 -7.02 19.57
C ALA A 393 6.66 -8.04 20.38
N SER A 394 5.53 -7.64 20.97
CA SER A 394 4.67 -8.51 21.78
C SER A 394 3.42 -9.03 21.05
N THR A 395 3.17 -8.57 19.82
CA THR A 395 1.98 -8.97 19.06
C THR A 395 2.29 -10.09 18.09
N VAL A 396 1.34 -11.01 17.95
CA VAL A 396 1.26 -11.97 16.85
C VAL A 396 0.29 -11.48 15.78
N ARG A 397 0.23 -12.17 14.64
CA ARG A 397 -0.60 -11.82 13.47
C ARG A 397 -2.03 -11.38 13.84
N THR A 398 -2.76 -12.20 14.61
CA THR A 398 -4.17 -11.91 14.97
C THR A 398 -4.33 -10.78 15.97
N THR A 399 -3.37 -10.58 16.89
CA THR A 399 -3.38 -9.43 17.82
C THR A 399 -2.98 -8.13 17.14
N ALA A 400 -2.17 -8.21 16.08
CA ALA A 400 -1.76 -7.06 15.29
C ALA A 400 -2.79 -6.72 14.19
N GLY A 401 -3.89 -7.47 14.07
CA GLY A 401 -4.87 -7.27 12.98
C GLY A 401 -4.34 -7.63 11.59
N GLY A 402 -3.23 -8.38 11.51
CA GLY A 402 -2.63 -8.80 10.24
C GLY A 402 -3.47 -9.86 9.53
N SER A 403 -3.50 -9.80 8.20
CA SER A 403 -4.23 -10.73 7.33
C SER A 403 -3.73 -12.16 7.41
N TYR A 404 -4.37 -13.12 6.73
CA TYR A 404 -3.86 -14.49 6.61
C TYR A 404 -2.38 -14.55 6.23
N TYR A 405 -1.96 -13.69 5.28
CA TYR A 405 -0.58 -13.58 4.80
C TYR A 405 0.31 -12.62 5.60
N GLY A 406 -0.20 -12.00 6.66
CA GLY A 406 0.55 -11.00 7.43
C GLY A 406 0.62 -9.63 6.79
N ILE A 407 -0.30 -9.33 5.85
CA ILE A 407 -0.49 -7.97 5.33
C ILE A 407 -1.20 -7.16 6.42
N MET A 408 -0.69 -5.98 6.71
CA MET A 408 -1.16 -5.15 7.81
C MET A 408 -2.23 -4.18 7.34
N ASP A 409 -3.16 -3.86 8.24
CA ASP A 409 -4.15 -2.79 8.09
C ASP A 409 -5.11 -2.92 6.89
N LEU A 410 -5.29 -4.13 6.33
CA LEU A 410 -6.38 -4.39 5.36
C LEU A 410 -7.77 -4.17 6.00
N GLY A 411 -7.83 -4.13 7.32
CA GLY A 411 -9.03 -3.80 8.09
C GLY A 411 -8.87 -2.43 8.75
N GLY A 412 -9.84 -1.54 8.53
CA GLY A 412 -9.91 -0.22 9.14
C GLY A 412 -8.86 0.74 8.60
N ASN A 413 -8.42 1.66 9.46
CA ASN A 413 -7.46 2.72 9.16
C ASN A 413 -7.92 3.63 8.01
N VAL A 414 -7.58 3.35 6.76
CA VAL A 414 -8.17 4.03 5.59
C VAL A 414 -8.84 3.04 4.67
N TRP A 415 -9.88 3.49 3.98
CA TRP A 415 -10.45 2.71 2.90
C TRP A 415 -9.47 2.55 1.76
N GLU A 416 -9.40 1.34 1.24
CA GLU A 416 -8.54 1.00 0.12
C GLU A 416 -9.35 0.92 -1.15
N GLN A 417 -8.96 1.73 -2.13
CA GLN A 417 -9.62 1.75 -3.43
C GLN A 417 -9.11 0.58 -4.28
N THR A 418 -10.04 -0.15 -4.89
CA THR A 418 -9.81 -1.35 -5.69
C THR A 418 -10.62 -1.28 -6.97
N VAL A 419 -10.19 -1.99 -8.02
CA VAL A 419 -10.99 -2.13 -9.24
C VAL A 419 -12.12 -3.10 -8.97
N ASN A 420 -13.35 -2.67 -9.25
CA ASN A 420 -14.52 -3.48 -8.94
C ASN A 420 -14.76 -4.59 -10.00
N ALA A 421 -15.35 -5.70 -9.54
CA ALA A 421 -15.67 -6.91 -10.26
C ALA A 421 -17.18 -7.06 -10.54
N GLY A 422 -18.01 -6.00 -10.45
CA GLY A 422 -19.45 -6.14 -10.70
C GLY A 422 -20.20 -4.90 -11.20
N TYR A 423 -20.88 -5.06 -12.35
CA TYR A 423 -21.68 -4.00 -13.00
C TYR A 423 -22.83 -4.54 -13.88
N TYR A 424 -24.00 -4.88 -13.35
CA TYR A 424 -25.10 -5.32 -14.24
C TYR A 424 -25.92 -4.18 -14.84
N THR A 425 -26.54 -3.35 -14.00
CA THR A 425 -27.29 -2.16 -14.41
C THR A 425 -27.19 -1.08 -13.32
N ASN A 426 -26.52 0.03 -13.64
CA ASN A 426 -26.46 1.25 -12.85
C ASN A 426 -25.92 2.35 -13.80
N PRO A 427 -26.28 3.65 -13.68
CA PRO A 427 -25.64 4.74 -14.43
C PRO A 427 -24.09 4.81 -14.33
N ARG A 428 -23.46 3.91 -13.58
CA ARG A 428 -22.02 3.83 -13.31
C ARG A 428 -21.37 2.60 -13.91
N GLN A 429 -22.09 1.80 -14.70
CA GLN A 429 -21.43 0.87 -15.61
C GLN A 429 -20.55 1.69 -16.54
N PRO A 430 -19.25 1.42 -16.60
CA PRO A 430 -18.41 2.09 -17.55
C PRO A 430 -18.78 1.63 -18.97
N SER A 431 -18.95 2.60 -19.88
CA SER A 431 -19.17 2.31 -21.29
C SER A 431 -17.98 1.50 -21.84
N GLY A 432 -18.17 0.19 -22.07
CA GLY A 432 -17.10 -0.70 -22.54
C GLY A 432 -16.87 -1.97 -21.71
N GLY A 433 -17.49 -2.11 -20.54
CA GLY A 433 -17.35 -3.31 -19.70
C GLY A 433 -16.04 -3.35 -18.91
N PHE A 434 -15.51 -4.56 -18.65
CA PHE A 434 -14.24 -4.73 -17.92
C PHE A 434 -13.06 -4.27 -18.78
N LEU A 435 -12.56 -3.05 -18.52
CA LEU A 435 -11.33 -2.55 -19.14
C LEU A 435 -10.07 -3.10 -18.47
N PHE A 436 -10.12 -3.32 -17.15
CA PHE A 436 -8.96 -3.67 -16.36
C PHE A 436 -8.42 -5.07 -16.69
N THR A 437 -7.15 -5.12 -17.07
CA THR A 437 -6.45 -6.37 -17.44
C THR A 437 -5.35 -6.78 -16.45
N GLY A 438 -5.15 -5.99 -15.39
CA GLY A 438 -4.06 -6.21 -14.44
C GLY A 438 -2.67 -5.92 -15.01
N SER A 439 -2.60 -5.11 -16.07
CA SER A 439 -1.36 -4.51 -16.55
C SER A 439 -0.65 -3.72 -15.44
N LEU A 440 0.68 -3.73 -15.48
CA LEU A 440 1.55 -3.10 -14.50
C LEU A 440 1.83 -1.65 -14.91
N GLY A 441 1.98 -0.77 -13.93
CA GLY A 441 2.50 0.56 -14.15
C GLY A 441 3.89 0.51 -14.77
N ASP A 442 4.19 1.47 -15.62
CA ASP A 442 5.43 1.50 -16.39
C ASP A 442 6.49 2.42 -15.78
N GLY A 443 6.19 3.01 -14.62
CA GLY A 443 7.06 3.97 -13.95
C GLY A 443 6.92 5.39 -14.46
N THR A 444 6.00 5.68 -15.38
CA THR A 444 5.80 6.97 -16.04
C THR A 444 4.40 7.50 -15.78
N ILE A 445 4.28 8.81 -15.68
CA ILE A 445 3.00 9.52 -15.62
C ILE A 445 3.03 10.62 -16.69
N ASP A 446 1.86 11.02 -17.18
CA ASP A 446 1.78 12.02 -18.25
C ASP A 446 2.18 13.43 -17.76
N GLY A 447 2.24 14.41 -18.68
CA GLY A 447 2.60 15.80 -18.36
C GLY A 447 1.59 16.53 -17.45
N PHE A 448 0.44 15.93 -17.19
CA PHE A 448 -0.58 16.40 -16.24
C PHE A 448 -0.55 15.62 -14.92
N GLY A 449 0.26 14.56 -14.82
CA GLY A 449 0.45 13.77 -13.63
C GLY A 449 -0.53 12.61 -13.50
N ASN A 450 -1.21 12.24 -14.58
CA ASN A 450 -2.11 11.09 -14.61
C ASN A 450 -1.36 9.81 -14.96
N CYS A 451 -1.90 8.67 -14.51
CA CYS A 451 -1.43 7.37 -14.98
C CYS A 451 -1.59 7.26 -16.50
N THR A 452 -0.69 6.51 -17.11
CA THR A 452 -0.63 6.26 -18.55
C THR A 452 -1.43 5.02 -18.97
N ASP A 453 -1.74 4.13 -18.02
CA ASP A 453 -2.52 2.92 -18.29
C ASP A 453 -4.03 3.20 -18.34
N ALA A 454 -4.56 3.33 -19.55
CA ALA A 454 -5.98 3.56 -19.79
C ALA A 454 -6.89 2.39 -19.33
N THR A 455 -6.35 1.19 -19.13
CA THR A 455 -7.15 0.02 -18.71
C THR A 455 -7.59 0.10 -17.25
N TRP A 456 -6.90 0.91 -16.43
CA TRP A 456 -7.23 1.08 -15.02
C TRP A 456 -8.50 1.92 -14.81
N GLY A 457 -8.94 2.63 -15.84
CA GLY A 457 -10.19 3.37 -15.85
C GLY A 457 -10.20 4.58 -14.91
N THR A 458 -11.36 5.23 -14.85
CA THR A 458 -11.60 6.38 -13.96
C THR A 458 -12.15 5.93 -12.60
N SER A 459 -12.44 6.89 -11.71
CA SER A 459 -13.06 6.62 -10.40
C SER A 459 -14.40 5.88 -10.46
N THR A 460 -15.07 5.79 -11.61
CA THR A 460 -16.28 4.96 -11.78
C THR A 460 -15.98 3.46 -11.76
N TYR A 461 -14.73 3.08 -11.98
CA TYR A 461 -14.27 1.68 -11.96
C TYR A 461 -13.84 1.22 -10.57
N ALA A 462 -13.71 2.15 -9.64
CA ALA A 462 -13.17 1.93 -8.33
C ALA A 462 -14.26 1.65 -7.28
N VAL A 463 -13.92 0.84 -6.30
CA VAL A 463 -14.70 0.60 -5.08
C VAL A 463 -13.77 0.56 -3.88
N VAL A 464 -14.21 1.13 -2.77
CA VAL A 464 -13.51 1.07 -1.49
C VAL A 464 -13.77 -0.24 -0.74
N ARG A 465 -12.73 -0.81 -0.13
CA ARG A 465 -12.77 -2.06 0.66
C ARG A 465 -12.07 -1.85 2.02
N GLY A 466 -12.27 -2.79 2.95
CA GLY A 466 -11.48 -2.89 4.20
C GLY A 466 -11.95 -2.07 5.40
N GLY A 467 -12.85 -1.10 5.23
CA GLY A 467 -13.25 -0.21 6.33
C GLY A 467 -12.27 0.94 6.53
N ASN A 468 -12.56 1.82 7.48
CA ASN A 468 -11.69 2.96 7.80
C ASN A 468 -11.88 3.40 9.25
N TRP A 469 -11.07 4.36 9.69
CA TRP A 469 -11.04 4.91 11.05
C TRP A 469 -12.38 5.54 11.49
N GLU A 470 -13.21 6.03 10.56
CA GLU A 470 -14.42 6.81 10.85
C GLU A 470 -15.66 5.92 11.07
N TYR A 471 -15.89 4.97 10.16
CA TYR A 471 -17.13 4.19 10.11
C TYR A 471 -17.16 2.97 11.03
N ALA A 472 -18.37 2.48 11.31
CA ALA A 472 -18.59 1.34 12.19
C ALA A 472 -17.98 0.03 11.67
N LEU A 473 -17.82 -0.94 12.58
CA LEU A 473 -17.16 -2.23 12.34
C LEU A 473 -17.67 -3.01 11.13
N LYS A 474 -18.95 -2.82 10.74
CA LYS A 474 -19.53 -3.52 9.59
C LYS A 474 -18.70 -3.31 8.33
N MET A 475 -18.19 -2.10 8.11
CA MET A 475 -17.40 -1.75 6.93
C MET A 475 -16.02 -2.42 6.92
N VAL A 476 -15.56 -2.94 8.06
CA VAL A 476 -14.27 -3.64 8.20
C VAL A 476 -14.35 -5.11 7.79
N GLN A 477 -15.56 -5.67 7.69
CA GLN A 477 -15.76 -7.06 7.30
C GLN A 477 -15.24 -7.28 5.88
N VAL A 478 -14.50 -8.38 5.66
CA VAL A 478 -13.76 -8.63 4.41
C VAL A 478 -14.67 -8.53 3.18
N SER A 479 -15.90 -9.00 3.28
CA SER A 479 -16.87 -9.03 2.19
C SER A 479 -17.71 -7.75 2.04
N ASP A 480 -17.53 -6.71 2.87
CA ASP A 480 -18.39 -5.52 2.86
C ASP A 480 -18.15 -4.61 1.66
N ARG A 481 -19.13 -4.49 0.78
CA ARG A 481 -19.09 -3.66 -0.43
C ARG A 481 -20.12 -2.53 -0.34
N SER A 482 -20.37 -2.00 0.85
CA SER A 482 -21.43 -1.00 1.12
C SER A 482 -21.40 0.20 0.15
N TYR A 483 -20.22 0.56 -0.37
CA TYR A 483 -19.98 1.77 -1.16
C TYR A 483 -19.73 1.52 -2.65
N ILE A 484 -19.96 0.31 -3.15
CA ILE A 484 -19.85 -0.01 -4.59
C ILE A 484 -20.70 0.90 -5.50
N ASN A 485 -21.82 1.42 -4.99
CA ASN A 485 -22.67 2.38 -5.70
C ASN A 485 -22.31 3.84 -5.36
N SER A 486 -21.11 4.12 -4.85
CA SER A 486 -20.60 5.46 -4.53
C SER A 486 -19.28 5.71 -5.26
N VAL A 487 -19.19 6.82 -5.99
CA VAL A 487 -17.91 7.34 -6.51
C VAL A 487 -17.38 8.45 -5.60
N ALA A 488 -18.13 8.88 -4.58
CA ALA A 488 -17.76 10.04 -3.78
C ALA A 488 -16.43 9.82 -3.03
N GLU A 489 -16.18 8.59 -2.61
CA GLU A 489 -14.96 8.22 -1.88
C GLU A 489 -13.73 8.14 -2.77
N ASN A 490 -13.94 7.89 -4.07
CA ASN A 490 -12.89 7.65 -5.06
C ASN A 490 -12.63 8.87 -5.95
N ALA A 491 -13.67 9.62 -6.33
CA ALA A 491 -13.54 10.76 -7.23
C ALA A 491 -12.97 12.00 -6.54
N GLY A 492 -13.17 12.12 -5.22
CA GLY A 492 -12.68 13.24 -4.42
C GLY A 492 -11.61 12.80 -3.43
N ARG A 493 -10.79 13.77 -3.00
CA ARG A 493 -9.86 13.59 -1.89
C ARG A 493 -10.65 13.55 -0.58
N THR A 494 -10.97 12.35 -0.12
CA THR A 494 -11.78 12.14 1.08
C THR A 494 -10.91 11.73 2.26
N ARG A 495 -11.17 12.30 3.44
CA ARG A 495 -10.36 12.17 4.69
C ARG A 495 -10.13 10.75 5.23
N ARG A 496 -10.83 9.77 4.68
CA ARG A 496 -10.84 8.37 5.12
C ARG A 496 -10.45 7.42 3.99
N THR A 497 -10.16 7.93 2.80
CA THR A 497 -9.77 7.13 1.64
C THR A 497 -8.27 7.25 1.40
N GLY A 498 -7.62 6.10 1.24
CA GLY A 498 -6.23 5.96 0.84
C GLY A 498 -6.13 4.87 -0.23
N GLY A 499 -5.14 4.00 -0.09
CA GLY A 499 -4.99 2.84 -0.97
C GLY A 499 -3.64 2.18 -0.83
N ARG A 500 -3.50 1.05 -1.53
CA ARG A 500 -2.26 0.32 -1.68
C ARG A 500 -2.16 -0.30 -3.07
N GLY A 501 -0.94 -0.64 -3.45
CA GLY A 501 -0.61 -1.25 -4.73
C GLY A 501 -0.31 -2.73 -4.63
N ILE A 502 -0.41 -3.40 -5.76
CA ILE A 502 0.10 -4.77 -5.93
C ILE A 502 0.90 -4.88 -7.23
N ARG A 503 1.66 -5.95 -7.37
CA ARG A 503 2.46 -6.22 -8.57
C ARG A 503 2.56 -7.72 -8.80
N LYS A 504 2.30 -8.16 -10.03
CA LYS A 504 2.57 -9.54 -10.44
C LYS A 504 4.09 -9.69 -10.65
N PRO A 505 4.67 -10.84 -10.28
CA PRO A 505 6.09 -11.12 -10.47
C PRO A 505 6.47 -11.35 -11.93
#